data_AF-A0A7S0EGX5-F1
#
_entry.id   AF-A0A7S0EGX5-F1
#
_cell.length_a   1.000
_cell.length_b   1.000
_cell.length_c   1.000
_cell.angle_alpha   90.00
_cell.angle_beta   90.00
_cell.angle_gamma   90.00
#
_symmetry.space_group_name_H-M   'P 1'
#
loop_
_entity.id
_entity.type
_entity.pdbx_description
1 polymer ?
#
loop_
_entity_poly.entity_id
_entity_poly.type
_entity_poly.pdbx_seq_one_letter_code
_entity_poly.pdbx_strand_id
1 'polypeptide(L)'
;MFHLCLNFDIRSEIGSDETIRELLLMIHNRDVSNPNNLSHIYAGKCLAVLASEPEVRQLLLEAGGVDVFSEWLIDARTEHRKLDAEVAGLCLYAMSLNESAAQRMKKGTLESLLSVFDVSSSGNRSSSSSP
;
A
#
# COMPACT_ATOMS: atom_id res chain seq x y z
N MET A 1 -17.92 3.62 9.00
CA MET A 1 -18.06 2.35 9.75
C MET A 1 -16.66 1.74 9.94
N PHE A 2 -15.83 2.37 10.80
CA PHE A 2 -14.39 2.06 11.00
C PHE A 2 -14.09 1.97 12.51
N HIS A 3 -14.88 1.17 13.24
CA HIS A 3 -14.83 1.13 14.71
C HIS A 3 -14.34 -0.21 15.30
N LEU A 4 -13.82 -1.14 14.48
CA LEU A 4 -13.49 -2.50 14.94
C LEU A 4 -12.00 -2.80 15.14
N CYS A 5 -11.06 -1.89 14.82
CA CYS A 5 -9.61 -2.13 15.03
C CYS A 5 -9.07 -1.61 16.38
N LEU A 6 -9.96 -1.32 17.35
CA LEU A 6 -9.62 -0.82 18.69
C LEU A 6 -9.95 -1.87 19.77
N ASN A 7 -9.38 -3.07 19.67
CA ASN A 7 -9.27 -3.96 20.82
C ASN A 7 -7.82 -4.42 20.94
N PHE A 8 -7.23 -4.14 22.10
CA PHE A 8 -5.80 -4.25 22.41
C PHE A 8 -5.28 -5.70 22.35
N ASP A 9 -6.17 -6.70 22.32
CA ASP A 9 -5.83 -8.13 22.14
C ASP A 9 -5.74 -8.58 20.67
N ILE A 10 -6.51 -7.98 19.77
CA ILE A 10 -6.61 -8.45 18.36
C ILE A 10 -5.32 -8.11 17.59
N ARG A 11 -4.64 -7.02 17.97
CA ARG A 11 -3.37 -6.63 17.33
C ARG A 11 -2.24 -7.64 17.61
N SER A 12 -2.32 -8.40 18.71
CA SER A 12 -1.33 -9.42 19.07
C SER A 12 -1.36 -10.61 18.11
N GLU A 13 -2.54 -11.06 17.69
CA GLU A 13 -2.67 -12.16 16.71
C GLU A 13 -2.49 -11.67 15.27
N ILE A 14 -3.08 -10.52 14.92
CA ILE A 14 -3.04 -9.99 13.54
C ILE A 14 -1.64 -9.46 13.16
N GLY A 15 -0.83 -9.05 14.13
CA GLY A 15 0.57 -8.65 13.94
C GLY A 15 1.57 -9.82 13.93
N SER A 16 1.11 -11.07 13.98
CA SER A 16 1.99 -12.24 13.95
C SER A 16 2.69 -12.40 12.59
N ASP A 17 3.88 -13.01 12.59
CA ASP A 17 4.65 -13.28 11.35
C ASP A 17 3.83 -14.09 10.33
N GLU A 18 3.06 -15.07 10.78
CA GLU A 18 2.19 -15.89 9.93
C GLU A 18 1.11 -15.05 9.26
N THR A 19 0.39 -14.22 10.02
CA THR A 19 -0.65 -13.34 9.45
C THR A 19 -0.06 -12.35 8.46
N ILE A 20 1.10 -11.76 8.77
CA ILE A 20 1.79 -10.84 7.86
C ILE A 20 2.13 -11.52 6.53
N ARG A 21 2.66 -12.75 6.58
CA ARG A 21 3.00 -13.54 5.38
C ARG A 21 1.77 -13.87 4.55
N GLU A 22 0.67 -14.27 5.18
CA GLU A 22 -0.58 -14.55 4.46
C GLU A 22 -1.13 -13.31 3.75
N LEU A 23 -1.13 -12.16 4.42
CA LEU A 23 -1.57 -10.90 3.82
C LEU A 23 -0.66 -10.47 2.67
N LEU A 24 0.66 -10.65 2.79
CA LEU A 24 1.59 -10.42 1.67
C LEU A 24 1.34 -11.36 0.50
N LEU A 25 1.03 -12.63 0.75
CA LEU A 25 0.68 -13.60 -0.30
C LEU A 25 -0.62 -13.22 -1.02
N MET A 26 -1.61 -12.68 -0.33
CA MET A 26 -2.84 -12.17 -0.97
C MET A 26 -2.53 -11.01 -1.93
N ILE A 27 -1.57 -10.15 -1.59
CA ILE A 27 -1.14 -9.03 -2.46
C ILE A 27 -0.29 -9.53 -3.62
N HIS A 28 0.63 -10.46 -3.37
CA HIS A 28 1.50 -11.02 -4.40
C HIS A 28 0.69 -11.80 -5.45
N ASN A 29 -0.26 -12.62 -5.01
CA ASN A 29 -1.12 -13.45 -5.87
C ASN A 29 -2.43 -12.76 -6.26
N ARG A 30 -2.47 -11.43 -6.26
CA ARG A 30 -3.65 -10.63 -6.59
C ARG A 30 -4.21 -11.02 -7.97
N ASP A 31 -5.50 -11.32 -8.03
CA ASP A 31 -6.22 -11.55 -9.28
C ASP A 31 -6.81 -10.23 -9.78
N VAL A 32 -6.03 -9.53 -10.60
CA VAL A 32 -6.41 -8.23 -11.19
C VAL A 32 -7.39 -8.36 -12.36
N SER A 33 -7.63 -9.58 -12.84
CA SER A 33 -8.60 -9.83 -13.92
C SER A 33 -10.05 -9.79 -13.41
N ASN A 34 -10.25 -10.01 -12.11
CA ASN A 34 -11.55 -9.97 -11.47
C ASN A 34 -11.73 -8.67 -10.65
N PRO A 35 -12.45 -7.66 -11.18
CA PRO A 35 -12.61 -6.37 -10.51
C PRO A 35 -13.40 -6.45 -9.18
N ASN A 36 -14.11 -7.54 -8.92
CA ASN A 36 -14.82 -7.76 -7.65
C ASN A 36 -13.93 -8.41 -6.58
N ASN A 37 -12.76 -8.92 -6.96
CA ASN A 37 -11.81 -9.47 -6.02
C ASN A 37 -10.96 -8.33 -5.41
N LEU A 38 -11.38 -7.85 -4.25
CA LEU A 38 -10.71 -6.78 -3.52
C LEU A 38 -9.89 -7.31 -2.34
N SER A 39 -9.61 -8.62 -2.28
CA SER A 39 -8.90 -9.23 -1.16
C SER A 39 -7.52 -8.60 -0.94
N HIS A 40 -6.76 -8.36 -2.00
CA HIS A 40 -5.45 -7.69 -1.94
C HIS A 40 -5.55 -6.23 -1.49
N ILE A 41 -6.64 -5.53 -1.85
CA ILE A 41 -6.91 -4.16 -1.38
C ILE A 41 -7.12 -4.14 0.15
N TYR A 42 -7.93 -5.05 0.66
CA TYR A 42 -8.16 -5.16 2.11
C TYR A 42 -6.91 -5.62 2.85
N ALA A 43 -6.15 -6.57 2.30
CA ALA A 43 -4.88 -7.00 2.84
C ALA A 43 -3.87 -5.84 2.93
N GLY A 44 -3.73 -5.06 1.85
CA GLY A 44 -2.86 -3.88 1.84
C GLY A 44 -3.27 -2.83 2.87
N LYS A 45 -4.56 -2.51 2.97
CA LYS A 45 -5.06 -1.59 4.02
C LYS A 45 -4.79 -2.10 5.43
N CYS A 46 -4.97 -3.40 5.66
CA CYS A 46 -4.67 -4.03 6.95
C CYS A 46 -3.17 -3.88 7.29
N LEU A 47 -2.29 -4.26 6.37
CA LEU A 47 -0.84 -4.15 6.56
C LEU A 47 -0.38 -2.70 6.76
N ALA A 48 -0.93 -1.74 6.02
CA ALA A 48 -0.62 -0.32 6.21
C ALA A 48 -0.98 0.18 7.62
N VAL A 49 -2.08 -0.31 8.19
CA VAL A 49 -2.47 -0.01 9.58
C VAL A 49 -1.53 -0.69 10.57
N LEU A 50 -1.25 -1.98 10.42
CA LEU A 50 -0.37 -2.72 11.35
C LEU A 50 1.06 -2.18 11.33
N ALA A 51 1.53 -1.71 10.17
CA ALA A 51 2.83 -1.06 10.01
C ALA A 51 2.97 0.27 10.78
N SER A 52 1.94 0.74 11.51
CA SER A 52 2.13 1.79 12.53
C SER A 52 3.05 1.31 13.67
N GLU A 53 3.08 0.00 13.93
CA GLU A 53 3.92 -0.61 14.96
C GLU A 53 5.34 -0.90 14.41
N PRO A 54 6.42 -0.48 15.10
CA PRO A 54 7.80 -0.71 14.66
C PRO A 54 8.16 -2.19 14.42
N GLU A 55 7.68 -3.08 15.29
CA GLU A 55 7.93 -4.51 15.23
C GLU A 55 7.33 -5.12 13.96
N VAL A 56 6.10 -4.70 13.61
CA VAL A 56 5.45 -5.14 12.37
C VAL A 56 6.18 -4.62 11.15
N ARG A 57 6.69 -3.38 11.15
CA ARG A 57 7.53 -2.89 10.05
C ARG A 57 8.77 -3.74 9.86
N GLN A 58 9.40 -4.19 10.95
CA GLN A 58 10.57 -5.06 10.88
C GLN A 58 10.20 -6.44 10.30
N LEU A 59 9.10 -7.05 10.75
CA LEU A 59 8.61 -8.32 10.20
C LEU A 59 8.28 -8.20 8.70
N LEU A 60 7.58 -7.13 8.30
CA LEU A 60 7.30 -6.84 6.89
C LEU A 60 8.58 -6.69 6.07
N LEU A 61 9.60 -6.04 6.62
CA LEU A 61 10.89 -5.86 5.97
C LEU A 61 11.60 -7.20 5.75
N GLU A 62 11.59 -8.07 6.75
CA GLU A 62 12.18 -9.42 6.70
C GLU A 62 11.41 -10.35 5.77
N ALA A 63 10.09 -10.19 5.69
CA ALA A 63 9.21 -10.93 4.78
C ALA A 63 9.26 -10.42 3.32
N GLY A 64 10.08 -9.42 3.00
CA GLY A 64 10.19 -8.88 1.64
C GLY A 64 9.05 -7.95 1.23
N GLY A 65 8.31 -7.40 2.19
CA GLY A 65 7.15 -6.54 1.94
C GLY A 65 7.47 -5.30 1.09
N VAL A 66 8.66 -4.72 1.22
CA VAL A 66 9.10 -3.58 0.40
C VAL A 66 9.09 -3.95 -1.09
N ASP A 67 9.57 -5.13 -1.45
CA ASP A 67 9.62 -5.59 -2.84
C ASP A 67 8.21 -5.81 -3.39
N VAL A 68 7.34 -6.47 -2.61
CA VAL A 68 5.94 -6.73 -2.97
C VAL A 68 5.19 -5.43 -3.19
N PHE A 69 5.30 -4.45 -2.28
CA PHE A 69 4.59 -3.18 -2.41
C PHE A 69 5.16 -2.31 -3.54
N SER A 70 6.47 -2.35 -3.78
CA SER A 70 7.11 -1.63 -4.88
C SER A 70 6.63 -2.15 -6.24
N GLU A 71 6.62 -3.48 -6.43
CA GLU A 71 6.10 -4.10 -7.64
C GLU A 71 4.63 -3.79 -7.84
N TRP A 72 3.82 -3.92 -6.78
CA TRP A 72 2.41 -3.61 -6.85
C TRP A 72 2.14 -2.16 -7.27
N LEU A 73 2.87 -1.20 -6.70
CA LEU A 73 2.74 0.21 -7.08
C LEU A 73 3.11 0.45 -8.54
N ILE A 74 4.25 -0.09 -9.00
CA ILE A 74 4.74 0.09 -10.37
C ILE A 74 3.74 -0.50 -11.39
N ASP A 75 3.25 -1.72 -11.14
CA ASP A 75 2.27 -2.38 -12.00
C ASP A 75 0.96 -1.60 -12.03
N ALA A 76 0.44 -1.21 -10.85
CA ALA A 76 -0.79 -0.43 -10.75
C ALA A 76 -0.71 0.91 -11.49
N ARG A 77 0.44 1.58 -11.46
CA ARG A 77 0.67 2.81 -12.22
C ARG A 77 0.70 2.57 -13.72
N THR A 78 1.41 1.52 -14.14
CA THR A 78 1.52 1.14 -15.56
C THR A 78 0.15 0.79 -16.15
N GLU A 79 -0.70 0.15 -15.37
CA GLU A 79 -2.05 -0.27 -15.76
C GLU A 79 -3.15 0.75 -15.40
N HIS A 80 -2.78 1.94 -14.90
CA HIS A 80 -3.71 2.99 -14.48
C HIS A 80 -4.76 2.57 -13.41
N ARG A 81 -4.44 1.58 -12.56
CA ARG A 81 -5.25 1.16 -11.41
C ARG A 81 -5.06 2.11 -10.23
N LYS A 82 -5.90 3.14 -10.14
CA LYS A 82 -5.79 4.18 -9.10
C LYS A 82 -5.85 3.63 -7.68
N LEU A 83 -6.85 2.80 -7.37
CA LEU A 83 -7.05 2.29 -6.00
C LEU A 83 -5.89 1.41 -5.55
N ASP A 84 -5.40 0.52 -6.42
CA ASP A 84 -4.20 -0.28 -6.16
C ASP A 84 -2.98 0.59 -5.89
N ALA A 85 -2.74 1.61 -6.72
CA ALA A 85 -1.61 2.51 -6.56
C ALA A 85 -1.69 3.30 -5.24
N GLU A 86 -2.88 3.75 -4.84
CA GLU A 86 -3.10 4.42 -3.55
C GLU A 86 -2.78 3.49 -2.38
N VAL A 87 -3.28 2.25 -2.38
CA VAL A 87 -3.05 1.31 -1.28
C VAL A 87 -1.60 0.85 -1.22
N ALA A 88 -0.98 0.54 -2.36
CA ALA A 88 0.44 0.21 -2.42
C ALA A 88 1.30 1.38 -1.92
N GLY A 89 0.95 2.62 -2.29
CA GLY A 89 1.57 3.84 -1.80
C GLY A 89 1.45 4.02 -0.29
N LEU A 90 0.28 3.73 0.30
CA LEU A 90 0.08 3.76 1.75
C LEU A 90 0.95 2.74 2.49
N CYS A 91 1.07 1.51 1.97
CA CYS A 91 1.96 0.50 2.53
C CYS A 91 3.43 0.97 2.50
N LEU A 92 3.89 1.47 1.36
CA LEU A 92 5.25 1.99 1.20
C LEU A 92 5.52 3.19 2.11
N TYR A 93 4.54 4.10 2.23
CA TYR A 93 4.64 5.22 3.17
C TYR A 93 4.81 4.73 4.61
N ALA A 94 3.97 3.78 5.06
CA ALA A 94 4.09 3.22 6.41
C ALA A 94 5.47 2.54 6.61
N MET A 95 5.96 1.82 5.61
CA MET A 95 7.28 1.19 5.64
C MET A 95 8.42 2.20 5.67
N SER A 96 8.28 3.38 5.04
CA SER A 96 9.33 4.41 4.98
C SER A 96 9.72 4.98 6.35
N LEU A 97 8.87 4.78 7.37
CA LEU A 97 9.18 5.12 8.76
C LEU A 97 10.28 4.20 9.36
N ASN A 98 10.65 3.12 8.68
CA ASN A 98 11.83 2.31 8.97
C ASN A 98 12.94 2.67 7.95
N GLU A 99 14.09 3.14 8.44
CA GLU A 99 15.20 3.60 7.59
C GLU A 99 15.72 2.50 6.66
N SER A 100 15.83 1.26 7.15
CA SER A 100 16.28 0.12 6.36
C SER A 100 15.29 -0.23 5.25
N ALA A 101 13.99 -0.08 5.51
CA ALA A 101 12.95 -0.28 4.50
C ALA A 101 12.98 0.84 3.44
N ALA A 102 13.16 2.09 3.86
CA ALA A 102 13.28 3.23 2.94
C ALA A 102 14.48 3.08 1.99
N GLN A 103 15.64 2.63 2.50
CA GLN A 103 16.84 2.39 1.68
C GLN A 103 16.68 1.23 0.68
N ARG A 104 15.77 0.28 0.94
CA ARG A 104 15.51 -0.87 0.07
C ARG A 104 14.46 -0.62 -1.02
N MET A 105 13.78 0.52 -1.00
CA MET A 105 12.78 0.82 -2.04
C MET A 105 13.43 0.80 -3.43
N LYS A 106 12.81 0.07 -4.37
CA LYS A 106 13.36 -0.09 -5.73
C LYS A 106 13.43 1.25 -6.44
N LYS A 107 14.41 1.41 -7.32
CA LYS A 107 14.48 2.55 -8.25
C LYS A 107 13.17 2.66 -9.03
N GLY A 108 12.56 3.84 -9.12
CA GLY A 108 11.23 4.04 -9.71
C GLY A 108 10.09 4.07 -8.68
N THR A 109 10.29 3.54 -7.48
CA THR A 109 9.27 3.51 -6.42
C THR A 109 9.01 4.91 -5.88
N LEU A 110 10.06 5.71 -5.65
CA LEU A 110 9.93 7.06 -5.12
C LEU A 110 9.23 7.99 -6.12
N GLU A 111 9.58 7.91 -7.40
CA GLU A 111 8.93 8.65 -8.49
C GLU A 111 7.46 8.27 -8.61
N SER A 112 7.16 6.96 -8.52
CA SER A 112 5.79 6.45 -8.53
C SER A 112 5.01 6.94 -7.31
N LEU A 113 5.62 6.95 -6.12
CA LEU A 113 4.99 7.37 -4.88
C LEU A 113 4.68 8.87 -4.88
N LEU A 114 5.62 9.71 -5.33
CA LEU A 114 5.38 11.15 -5.52
C LEU A 114 4.19 11.40 -6.43
N SER A 115 4.04 10.63 -7.51
CA SER A 115 2.92 10.77 -8.45
C SER A 115 1.56 10.28 -7.94
N VAL A 116 1.53 9.51 -6.84
CA VAL A 116 0.29 9.13 -6.14
C VAL A 116 -0.20 10.29 -5.27
N PHE A 117 0.73 11.04 -4.67
CA PHE A 117 0.42 12.15 -3.77
C PHE A 117 0.51 13.53 -4.43
N ASP A 118 0.88 13.61 -5.71
CA ASP A 118 0.92 14.86 -6.46
C ASP A 118 -0.51 15.30 -6.82
N VAL A 119 -1.10 16.10 -5.93
CA VAL A 119 -2.46 16.67 -6.05
C VAL A 119 -2.50 17.80 -7.10
N SER A 120 -1.37 18.14 -7.74
CA SER A 120 -1.19 19.40 -8.48
C SER A 120 -1.85 19.50 -9.87
N SER A 121 -2.74 18.58 -10.28
CA SER A 121 -3.32 18.63 -11.64
C SER A 121 -4.84 18.40 -11.75
N SER A 122 -5.59 18.46 -10.64
CA SER A 122 -7.06 18.39 -10.67
C SER A 122 -7.78 19.75 -10.52
N GLY A 123 -7.06 20.88 -10.65
CA GLY A 123 -7.62 22.23 -10.52
C GLY A 123 -7.50 23.05 -11.81
N ASN A 124 -8.65 23.44 -12.37
CA ASN A 124 -8.86 24.46 -13.41
C ASN A 124 -8.39 24.18 -14.85
N ARG A 125 -9.25 23.48 -15.61
CA ARG A 125 -9.70 23.98 -16.93
C ARG A 125 -11.21 23.76 -17.09
N SER A 126 -12.00 24.37 -16.21
CA SER A 126 -13.39 24.67 -16.53
C SER A 126 -13.40 25.70 -17.66
N SER A 127 -13.79 25.21 -18.84
CA SER A 127 -14.46 25.91 -19.92
C SER A 127 -14.85 27.38 -19.62
N SER A 128 -14.20 28.32 -20.29
CA SER A 128 -14.81 29.59 -20.66
C SER A 128 -14.87 29.68 -22.17
N SER A 129 -15.94 29.11 -22.72
CA SER A 129 -16.46 29.40 -24.05
C SER A 129 -17.11 30.79 -24.06
N SER A 130 -16.56 31.69 -24.89
CA SER A 130 -17.24 32.77 -25.64
C SER A 130 -17.79 33.97 -24.84
N PRO A 131 -18.03 35.15 -25.46
CA PRO A 131 -18.33 35.45 -26.87
C PRO A 131 -17.13 35.62 -27.79
#